data_AF-A0A7W9CDB1-F1
#
_entry.id   AF-A0A7W9CDB1-F1
#
_cell.length_a   1.000
_cell.length_b   1.000
_cell.length_c   1.000
_cell.angle_alpha   90.00
_cell.angle_beta   90.00
_cell.angle_gamma   90.00
#
_symmetry.space_group_name_H-M   'P 1'
#
loop_
_entity.id
_entity.type
_entity.pdbx_description
1 polymer ?
#
loop_
_entity_poly.entity_id
_entity_poly.type
_entity_poly.pdbx_seq_one_letter_code
_entity_poly.pdbx_strand_id
1 'polypeptide(L)'
;MGARMQLRARGTVALIVAALLIIVGVGVSLLVSDVVDTASVGVGAPEDDGADDLTMAWCARVLLVLAVAWLVIGMLAARTRLVRRPGAAAARASWVSATRPWRAVESMLGMLPADRLLLVSVPAALLVATRAVQTSLTDWAHLVVILVAWLAFLAVTILIARRRSPWALIATVGGVIVLRCVVTLAALAVAGPVGVRAALWNEPFLRSAYITIAFTLFVWLFVATAWALSLRWGRRRSWGIVLLGAGAGLTLSAAVAALAGVGAATGPAGAASALFPWALGPALDAAGYVDGTASSALVALLSGVGVCVLGALLALPPRNAVD
;
A
#
# COMPACT_ATOMS: atom_id res chain seq x y z
N MET A 1 1.53 27.41 -26.38
CA MET A 1 2.62 26.41 -26.45
C MET A 1 3.09 25.89 -25.08
N GLY A 2 3.00 26.68 -23.98
CA GLY A 2 3.54 26.31 -22.66
C GLY A 2 2.89 25.13 -21.91
N ALA A 3 1.57 24.94 -21.98
CA ALA A 3 0.88 23.91 -21.19
C ALA A 3 1.24 22.46 -21.60
N ARG A 4 1.45 22.19 -22.90
CA ARG A 4 1.86 20.86 -23.38
C ARG A 4 3.30 20.51 -22.98
N MET A 5 4.19 21.51 -22.95
CA MET A 5 5.59 21.33 -22.55
C MET A 5 5.71 21.05 -21.05
N GLN A 6 4.93 21.74 -20.22
CA GLN A 6 4.83 21.45 -18.77
C GLN A 6 4.26 20.06 -18.47
N LEU A 7 3.28 19.58 -19.26
CA LEU A 7 2.74 18.22 -19.12
C LEU A 7 3.77 17.15 -19.49
N ARG A 8 4.54 17.36 -20.55
CA ARG A 8 5.63 16.44 -20.95
C ARG A 8 6.73 16.38 -19.88
N ALA A 9 7.15 17.53 -19.34
CA ALA A 9 8.14 17.58 -18.26
C ALA A 9 7.70 16.80 -17.01
N ARG A 10 6.42 16.91 -16.60
CA ARG A 10 5.87 16.15 -15.46
C ARG A 10 5.81 14.64 -15.74
N GLY A 11 5.49 14.24 -16.97
CA GLY A 11 5.52 12.84 -17.39
C GLY A 11 6.92 12.23 -17.32
N THR A 12 7.93 12.95 -17.79
CA THR A 12 9.33 12.49 -17.72
C THR A 12 9.80 12.36 -16.27
N VAL A 13 9.49 13.35 -15.42
CA VAL A 13 9.84 13.28 -13.99
C VAL A 13 9.16 12.08 -13.31
N ALA A 14 7.92 11.77 -13.65
CA ALA A 14 7.23 10.59 -13.13
C ALA A 14 7.90 9.28 -13.52
N LEU A 15 8.37 9.15 -14.77
CA LEU A 15 9.12 7.98 -15.22
C LEU A 15 10.48 7.86 -14.52
N ILE A 16 11.20 8.97 -14.34
CA ILE A 16 12.47 8.98 -13.60
C ILE A 16 12.25 8.56 -12.14
N VAL A 17 11.22 9.09 -11.48
CA VAL A 17 10.88 8.72 -10.10
C VAL A 17 10.49 7.25 -10.03
N ALA A 18 9.65 6.74 -10.95
CA ALA A 18 9.29 5.33 -10.98
C ALA A 18 10.53 4.43 -11.18
N ALA A 19 11.43 4.78 -12.09
CA ALA A 19 12.68 4.05 -12.31
C ALA A 19 13.57 4.05 -11.06
N LEU A 20 13.72 5.20 -10.40
CA LEU A 20 14.49 5.31 -9.16
C LEU A 20 13.86 4.49 -8.03
N LEU A 21 12.53 4.47 -7.92
CA LEU A 21 11.83 3.64 -6.94
C LEU A 21 11.98 2.14 -7.22
N ILE A 22 12.11 1.73 -8.48
CA ILE A 22 12.42 0.35 -8.85
C ILE A 22 13.86 0.03 -8.44
N ILE A 23 14.84 0.89 -8.73
CA ILE A 23 16.24 0.68 -8.35
C ILE A 23 16.38 0.57 -6.83
N VAL A 24 15.77 1.48 -6.07
CA VAL A 24 15.76 1.42 -4.60
C VAL A 24 15.03 0.15 -4.12
N GLY A 25 13.92 -0.22 -4.77
CA GLY A 25 13.21 -1.46 -4.48
C GLY A 25 14.07 -2.71 -4.67
N VAL A 26 14.89 -2.75 -5.73
CA VAL A 26 15.87 -3.83 -5.94
C VAL A 26 16.90 -3.85 -4.81
N GLY A 27 17.44 -2.68 -4.42
CA GLY A 27 18.38 -2.61 -3.30
C GLY A 27 17.80 -3.13 -1.98
N VAL A 28 16.58 -2.71 -1.62
CA VAL A 28 15.85 -3.21 -0.44
C VAL A 28 15.60 -4.70 -0.55
N SER A 29 15.21 -5.16 -1.74
CA SER A 29 14.93 -6.56 -2.01
C SER A 29 16.14 -7.47 -1.83
N LEU A 30 17.32 -7.02 -2.26
CA LEU A 30 18.58 -7.73 -2.05
C LEU A 30 18.94 -7.81 -0.57
N LEU A 31 18.78 -6.71 0.18
CA LEU A 31 19.02 -6.70 1.63
C LEU A 31 18.08 -7.67 2.37
N VAL A 32 16.78 -7.67 2.02
CA VAL A 32 15.81 -8.59 2.63
C VAL A 32 16.11 -10.04 2.23
N SER A 33 16.52 -10.27 0.98
CA SER A 33 16.83 -11.63 0.50
C SER A 33 18.03 -12.21 1.25
N ASP A 34 19.09 -11.42 1.44
CA ASP A 34 20.27 -11.81 2.23
C ASP A 34 19.87 -12.24 3.65
N VAL A 35 19.03 -11.44 4.30
CA VAL A 35 18.50 -11.72 5.64
C VAL A 35 17.63 -12.99 5.70
N VAL A 36 16.82 -13.25 4.68
CA VAL A 36 15.99 -14.47 4.65
C VAL A 36 16.86 -15.70 4.36
N ASP A 37 17.86 -15.58 3.51
CA ASP A 37 18.77 -16.68 3.20
C ASP A 37 19.58 -17.09 4.44
N THR A 38 20.03 -16.13 5.25
CA THR A 38 20.67 -16.44 6.54
C THR A 38 19.71 -17.07 7.55
N ALA A 39 18.46 -16.61 7.62
CA ALA A 39 17.42 -17.15 8.51
C ALA A 39 16.91 -18.54 8.11
N SER A 40 16.97 -18.89 6.81
CA SER A 40 16.46 -20.15 6.27
C SER A 40 17.34 -21.37 6.57
N VAL A 41 18.55 -21.17 7.10
CA VAL A 41 19.48 -22.24 7.44
C VAL A 41 18.94 -23.06 8.63
N GLY A 42 18.29 -24.18 8.32
CA GLY A 42 17.81 -25.17 9.30
C GLY A 42 16.30 -25.15 9.59
N VAL A 43 15.51 -24.28 8.95
CA VAL A 43 14.06 -24.20 9.12
C VAL A 43 13.35 -24.71 7.85
N GLY A 44 12.60 -25.82 7.99
CA GLY A 44 11.80 -26.38 6.90
C GLY A 44 10.64 -25.46 6.48
N ALA A 45 10.21 -25.56 5.23
CA ALA A 45 9.08 -24.80 4.73
C ALA A 45 7.80 -25.14 5.54
N PRO A 46 6.92 -24.16 5.83
CA PRO A 46 5.68 -24.42 6.55
C PRO A 46 4.76 -25.35 5.74
N GLU A 47 4.48 -26.53 6.27
CA GLU A 47 3.52 -27.51 5.74
C GLU A 47 2.14 -27.29 6.38
N ASP A 48 1.07 -27.29 5.56
CA ASP A 48 -0.32 -27.22 6.01
C ASP A 48 -1.23 -28.02 5.05
N ASP A 49 -2.38 -28.49 5.53
CA ASP A 49 -3.29 -29.38 4.78
C ASP A 49 -3.92 -28.64 3.58
N GLY A 50 -3.47 -28.95 2.35
CA GLY A 50 -3.67 -28.16 1.12
C GLY A 50 -5.11 -27.93 0.60
N ALA A 51 -6.15 -28.34 1.32
CA ALA A 51 -7.55 -28.16 0.91
C ALA A 51 -8.01 -26.68 1.04
N ASP A 52 -7.61 -26.00 2.11
CA ASP A 52 -7.95 -24.58 2.32
C ASP A 52 -7.20 -23.68 1.34
N ASP A 53 -5.99 -24.08 0.96
CA ASP A 53 -5.11 -23.31 0.07
C ASP A 53 -5.67 -23.23 -1.37
N LEU A 54 -6.21 -24.35 -1.88
CA LEU A 54 -6.86 -24.36 -3.20
C LEU A 54 -8.12 -23.48 -3.23
N THR A 55 -8.91 -23.49 -2.15
CA THR A 55 -10.10 -22.64 -2.02
C THR A 55 -9.71 -21.17 -2.03
N MET A 56 -8.69 -20.79 -1.25
CA MET A 56 -8.17 -19.43 -1.23
C MET A 56 -7.55 -19.01 -2.56
N ALA A 57 -6.89 -19.90 -3.29
CA ALA A 57 -6.38 -19.63 -4.64
C ALA A 57 -7.52 -19.32 -5.63
N TRP A 58 -8.65 -20.03 -5.56
CA TRP A 58 -9.83 -19.72 -6.38
C TRP A 58 -10.47 -18.38 -5.99
N CYS A 59 -10.60 -18.10 -4.70
CA CYS A 59 -11.03 -16.78 -4.22
C CYS A 59 -10.10 -15.68 -4.76
N ALA A 60 -8.79 -15.89 -4.73
CA ALA A 60 -7.80 -14.96 -5.27
C ALA A 60 -7.98 -14.75 -6.79
N ARG A 61 -8.26 -15.80 -7.57
CA ARG A 61 -8.54 -15.70 -9.02
C ARG A 61 -9.77 -14.84 -9.29
N VAL A 62 -10.87 -15.07 -8.58
CA VAL A 62 -12.10 -14.27 -8.74
C VAL A 62 -11.85 -12.80 -8.40
N LEU A 63 -11.21 -12.53 -7.26
CA LEU A 63 -10.83 -11.17 -6.86
C LEU A 63 -9.86 -10.53 -7.86
N LEU A 64 -8.91 -11.29 -8.40
CA LEU A 64 -7.96 -10.83 -9.42
C LEU A 64 -8.69 -10.41 -10.69
N VAL A 65 -9.64 -11.22 -11.17
CA VAL A 65 -10.45 -10.89 -12.35
C VAL A 65 -11.22 -9.59 -12.11
N LEU A 66 -11.85 -9.43 -10.94
CA LEU A 66 -12.58 -8.20 -10.59
C LEU A 66 -11.66 -6.98 -10.51
N ALA A 67 -10.48 -7.13 -9.90
CA ALA A 67 -9.50 -6.06 -9.78
C ALA A 67 -8.91 -5.64 -11.14
N VAL A 68 -8.59 -6.61 -11.99
CA VAL A 68 -8.12 -6.38 -13.36
C VAL A 68 -9.23 -5.73 -14.18
N ALA A 69 -10.48 -6.19 -14.07
CA ALA A 69 -11.61 -5.57 -14.74
C ALA A 69 -11.75 -4.09 -14.34
N TRP A 70 -11.62 -3.77 -13.04
CA TRP A 70 -11.63 -2.38 -12.57
C TRP A 70 -10.52 -1.54 -13.20
N LEU A 71 -9.29 -2.05 -13.26
CA LEU A 71 -8.16 -1.36 -13.89
C LEU A 71 -8.36 -1.18 -15.40
N VAL A 72 -8.83 -2.21 -16.10
CA VAL A 72 -9.08 -2.18 -17.54
C VAL A 72 -10.19 -1.18 -17.86
N ILE A 73 -11.29 -1.20 -17.12
CA ILE A 73 -12.37 -0.21 -17.24
C ILE A 73 -11.81 1.20 -17.04
N GLY A 74 -10.99 1.41 -15.99
CA GLY A 74 -10.37 2.70 -15.73
C GLY A 74 -9.41 3.16 -16.84
N MET A 75 -8.62 2.24 -17.39
CA MET A 75 -7.69 2.49 -18.49
C MET A 75 -8.44 2.84 -19.79
N LEU A 76 -9.48 2.08 -20.13
CA LEU A 76 -10.30 2.30 -21.33
C LEU A 76 -11.10 3.61 -21.21
N ALA A 77 -11.72 3.86 -20.07
CA ALA A 77 -12.46 5.09 -19.79
C ALA A 77 -11.54 6.32 -19.75
N ALA A 78 -10.24 6.16 -19.44
CA ALA A 78 -9.27 7.25 -19.55
C ALA A 78 -8.94 7.63 -21.01
N ARG A 79 -9.09 6.69 -21.96
CA ARG A 79 -8.80 6.89 -23.39
C ARG A 79 -10.02 7.27 -24.22
N THR A 80 -11.21 6.88 -23.79
CA THR A 80 -12.46 7.00 -24.56
C THR A 80 -13.46 7.94 -23.89
N ARG A 81 -14.48 8.40 -24.63
CA ARG A 81 -15.58 9.21 -24.08
C ARG A 81 -16.61 8.38 -23.27
N LEU A 82 -16.25 7.18 -22.78
CA LEU A 82 -17.12 6.25 -22.05
C LEU A 82 -17.55 6.73 -20.63
N VAL A 83 -17.61 8.03 -20.40
CA VAL A 83 -17.86 8.65 -19.08
C VAL A 83 -19.35 8.62 -18.68
N ARG A 84 -20.25 8.11 -19.53
CA ARG A 84 -21.70 8.09 -19.25
C ARG A 84 -22.21 6.89 -18.46
N ARG A 85 -21.41 5.84 -18.22
CA ARG A 85 -21.86 4.67 -17.45
C ARG A 85 -21.47 4.79 -15.97
N PRO A 86 -22.38 4.47 -15.02
CA PRO A 86 -22.06 4.50 -13.59
C PRO A 86 -20.88 3.56 -13.29
N GLY A 87 -19.95 3.99 -12.43
CA GLY A 87 -18.75 3.26 -12.06
C GLY A 87 -17.53 3.47 -12.98
N ALA A 88 -17.74 3.73 -14.28
CA ALA A 88 -16.63 3.97 -15.22
C ALA A 88 -15.87 5.27 -14.88
N ALA A 89 -16.56 6.29 -14.37
CA ALA A 89 -15.94 7.53 -13.90
C ALA A 89 -15.06 7.30 -12.66
N ALA A 90 -15.52 6.48 -11.71
CA ALA A 90 -14.77 6.13 -10.50
C ALA A 90 -13.50 5.32 -10.85
N ALA A 91 -13.65 4.29 -11.68
CA ALA A 91 -12.54 3.48 -12.16
C ALA A 91 -11.51 4.32 -12.93
N ARG A 92 -11.97 5.16 -13.86
CA ARG A 92 -11.11 6.12 -14.60
C ARG A 92 -10.35 7.00 -13.65
N ALA A 93 -11.03 7.55 -12.65
CA ALA A 93 -10.41 8.49 -11.76
C ALA A 93 -9.34 7.85 -10.90
N SER A 94 -9.61 6.66 -10.33
CA SER A 94 -8.61 5.88 -9.59
C SER A 94 -7.38 5.51 -10.46
N TRP A 95 -7.60 5.11 -11.72
CA TRP A 95 -6.53 4.81 -12.67
C TRP A 95 -5.68 6.04 -13.01
N VAL A 96 -6.33 7.15 -13.35
CA VAL A 96 -5.64 8.40 -13.73
C VAL A 96 -4.91 8.99 -12.52
N SER A 97 -5.49 8.98 -11.33
CA SER A 97 -4.84 9.49 -10.14
C SER A 97 -3.67 8.62 -9.68
N ALA A 98 -3.74 7.30 -9.86
CA ALA A 98 -2.63 6.40 -9.53
C ALA A 98 -1.45 6.54 -10.51
N THR A 99 -1.71 6.67 -11.81
CA THR A 99 -0.64 6.72 -12.84
C THR A 99 -0.17 8.14 -13.16
N ARG A 100 -1.04 9.13 -12.99
CA ARG A 100 -0.81 10.55 -13.32
C ARG A 100 -1.41 11.42 -12.21
N PRO A 101 -0.87 11.37 -10.98
CA PRO A 101 -1.44 12.02 -9.80
C PRO A 101 -1.60 13.55 -9.95
N TRP A 102 -0.79 14.20 -10.80
CA TRP A 102 -0.97 15.62 -11.14
C TRP A 102 -2.26 15.93 -11.92
N ARG A 103 -3.01 14.93 -12.39
CA ARG A 103 -4.32 15.07 -13.04
C ARG A 103 -5.49 14.60 -12.18
N ALA A 104 -5.23 14.23 -10.91
CA ALA A 104 -6.25 13.66 -10.03
C ALA A 104 -7.47 14.58 -9.85
N VAL A 105 -7.27 15.90 -9.81
CA VAL A 105 -8.36 16.87 -9.66
C VAL A 105 -9.25 16.91 -10.92
N GLU A 106 -8.66 16.89 -12.11
CA GLU A 106 -9.40 16.90 -13.39
C GLU A 106 -10.29 15.66 -13.52
N SER A 107 -9.86 14.53 -12.97
CA SER A 107 -10.61 13.27 -13.04
C SER A 107 -11.84 13.22 -12.13
N MET A 108 -11.99 14.15 -11.19
CA MET A 108 -13.12 14.20 -10.24
C MET A 108 -14.31 15.06 -10.72
N LEU A 109 -14.13 15.85 -11.77
CA LEU A 109 -15.15 16.78 -12.25
C LEU A 109 -16.34 16.00 -12.85
N GLY A 110 -17.55 16.31 -12.37
CA GLY A 110 -18.79 15.70 -12.88
C GLY A 110 -19.12 14.31 -12.31
N MET A 111 -18.44 13.86 -11.26
CA MET A 111 -18.76 12.56 -10.61
C MET A 111 -20.14 12.56 -9.94
N LEU A 112 -20.89 11.49 -10.20
CA LEU A 112 -22.15 11.21 -9.53
C LEU A 112 -21.89 10.74 -8.08
N PRO A 113 -22.88 10.84 -7.16
CA PRO A 113 -22.77 10.31 -5.80
C PRO A 113 -22.46 8.81 -5.76
N ALA A 114 -23.06 8.03 -6.67
CA ALA A 114 -22.79 6.60 -6.81
C ALA A 114 -21.33 6.32 -7.19
N ASP A 115 -20.73 7.13 -8.07
CA ASP A 115 -19.32 7.00 -8.45
C ASP A 115 -18.39 7.27 -7.26
N ARG A 116 -18.76 8.23 -6.40
CA ARG A 116 -18.00 8.53 -5.18
C ARG A 116 -18.06 7.39 -4.17
N LEU A 117 -19.21 6.74 -4.05
CA LEU A 117 -19.35 5.55 -3.22
C LEU A 117 -18.46 4.43 -3.76
N LEU A 118 -18.53 4.13 -5.06
CA LEU A 118 -17.71 3.10 -5.70
C LEU A 118 -16.21 3.39 -5.61
N LEU A 119 -15.82 4.66 -5.70
CA LEU A 119 -14.42 5.09 -5.55
C LEU A 119 -13.83 4.74 -4.17
N VAL A 120 -14.67 4.68 -3.13
CA VAL A 120 -14.27 4.31 -1.76
C VAL A 120 -14.48 2.83 -1.52
N SER A 121 -15.67 2.31 -1.84
CA SER A 121 -16.07 0.94 -1.49
C SER A 121 -15.28 -0.10 -2.26
N VAL A 122 -14.97 0.11 -3.55
CA VAL A 122 -14.26 -0.90 -4.35
C VAL A 122 -12.82 -1.10 -3.86
N PRO A 123 -11.96 -0.06 -3.72
CA PRO A 123 -10.62 -0.25 -3.18
C PRO A 123 -10.61 -0.77 -1.73
N ALA A 124 -11.54 -0.31 -0.89
CA ALA A 124 -11.64 -0.77 0.49
C ALA A 124 -12.05 -2.26 0.57
N ALA A 125 -13.09 -2.67 -0.16
CA ALA A 125 -13.53 -4.05 -0.23
C ALA A 125 -12.42 -4.95 -0.81
N LEU A 126 -11.75 -4.50 -1.87
CA LEU A 126 -10.65 -5.25 -2.46
C LEU A 126 -9.47 -5.40 -1.50
N LEU A 127 -9.12 -4.36 -0.75
CA LEU A 127 -8.08 -4.44 0.27
C LEU A 127 -8.44 -5.45 1.36
N VAL A 128 -9.63 -5.34 1.94
CA VAL A 128 -10.10 -6.25 3.00
C VAL A 128 -10.15 -7.69 2.50
N ALA A 129 -10.74 -7.92 1.33
CA ALA A 129 -10.86 -9.25 0.73
C ALA A 129 -9.48 -9.85 0.38
N THR A 130 -8.57 -9.04 -0.17
CA THR A 130 -7.20 -9.50 -0.47
C THR A 130 -6.47 -9.90 0.80
N ARG A 131 -6.60 -9.12 1.89
CA ARG A 131 -5.97 -9.47 3.17
C ARG A 131 -6.59 -10.70 3.82
N ALA A 132 -7.91 -10.81 3.78
CA ALA A 132 -8.65 -11.98 4.26
C ALA A 132 -8.21 -13.28 3.55
N VAL A 133 -8.09 -13.24 2.21
CA VAL A 133 -7.59 -14.37 1.43
C VAL A 133 -6.12 -14.65 1.73
N GLN A 134 -5.29 -13.60 1.83
CA GLN A 134 -3.87 -13.75 2.12
C GLN A 134 -3.61 -14.43 3.48
N THR A 135 -4.44 -14.14 4.48
CA THR A 135 -4.31 -14.75 5.81
C THR A 135 -5.16 -16.00 5.96
N SER A 136 -5.77 -16.53 4.89
CA SER A 136 -6.72 -17.66 4.96
C SER A 136 -7.78 -17.49 6.07
N LEU A 137 -8.14 -16.25 6.43
CA LEU A 137 -9.01 -15.90 7.56
C LEU A 137 -8.55 -16.38 8.95
N THR A 138 -7.29 -16.80 9.11
CA THR A 138 -6.76 -17.31 10.37
C THR A 138 -6.09 -16.21 11.21
N ASP A 139 -5.53 -15.18 10.58
CA ASP A 139 -4.80 -14.09 11.24
C ASP A 139 -5.57 -12.76 11.24
N TRP A 140 -6.54 -12.66 12.16
CA TRP A 140 -7.39 -11.47 12.31
C TRP A 140 -6.65 -10.26 12.87
N ALA A 141 -5.65 -10.46 13.74
CA ALA A 141 -4.92 -9.34 14.30
C ALA A 141 -4.05 -8.66 13.24
N HIS A 142 -3.42 -9.43 12.34
CA HIS A 142 -2.70 -8.86 11.20
C HIS A 142 -3.61 -8.01 10.32
N LEU A 143 -4.83 -8.49 10.06
CA LEU A 143 -5.84 -7.74 9.31
C LEU A 143 -6.18 -6.42 10.02
N VAL A 144 -6.45 -6.46 11.33
CA VAL A 144 -6.75 -5.26 12.14
C VAL A 144 -5.60 -4.26 12.10
N VAL A 145 -4.36 -4.71 12.31
CA VAL A 145 -3.16 -3.85 12.30
C VAL A 145 -2.99 -3.14 10.95
N ILE A 146 -3.15 -3.87 9.85
CA ILE A 146 -3.09 -3.29 8.50
C ILE A 146 -4.22 -2.28 8.29
N LEU A 147 -5.46 -2.63 8.61
CA LEU A 147 -6.59 -1.73 8.43
C LEU A 147 -6.44 -0.46 9.27
N VAL A 148 -5.96 -0.57 10.51
CA VAL A 148 -5.65 0.58 11.36
C VAL A 148 -4.60 1.48 10.71
N ALA A 149 -3.51 0.92 10.17
CA ALA A 149 -2.48 1.71 9.48
C ALA A 149 -3.06 2.51 8.30
N TRP A 150 -3.87 1.86 7.46
CA TRP A 150 -4.51 2.50 6.29
C TRP A 150 -5.54 3.55 6.71
N LEU A 151 -6.39 3.24 7.69
CA LEU A 151 -7.40 4.16 8.20
C LEU A 151 -6.76 5.37 8.87
N ALA A 152 -5.70 5.19 9.64
CA ALA A 152 -4.94 6.27 10.25
C ALA A 152 -4.34 7.21 9.20
N PHE A 153 -3.64 6.65 8.21
CA PHE A 153 -3.09 7.43 7.09
C PHE A 153 -4.17 8.23 6.37
N LEU A 154 -5.28 7.57 6.02
CA LEU A 154 -6.36 8.20 5.28
C LEU A 154 -7.10 9.25 6.13
N ALA A 155 -7.38 8.97 7.40
CA ALA A 155 -8.06 9.88 8.32
C ALA A 155 -7.26 11.16 8.51
N VAL A 156 -5.95 11.05 8.77
CA VAL A 156 -5.06 12.20 8.96
C VAL A 156 -4.98 13.04 7.69
N THR A 157 -4.72 12.40 6.55
CA THR A 157 -4.56 13.12 5.29
C THR A 157 -5.87 13.77 4.83
N ILE A 158 -7.01 13.09 5.01
CA ILE A 158 -8.34 13.67 4.74
C ILE A 158 -8.67 14.78 5.71
N LEU A 159 -8.41 14.63 7.01
CA LEU A 159 -8.75 15.65 8.01
C LEU A 159 -8.05 16.97 7.70
N ILE A 160 -6.77 16.92 7.33
CA ILE A 160 -6.01 18.10 6.92
C ILE A 160 -6.50 18.62 5.56
N ALA A 161 -6.76 17.73 4.59
CA ALA A 161 -7.24 18.12 3.26
C ALA A 161 -8.73 18.54 3.19
N ARG A 162 -9.50 18.34 4.27
CA ARG A 162 -10.98 18.43 4.30
C ARG A 162 -11.50 19.77 3.78
N ARG A 163 -10.81 20.87 4.09
CA ARG A 163 -11.19 22.24 3.67
C ARG A 163 -11.08 22.50 2.18
N ARG A 164 -10.43 21.61 1.42
CA ARG A 164 -10.12 21.86 0.02
C ARG A 164 -10.78 20.84 -0.93
N SER A 165 -11.37 19.71 -0.50
CA SER A 165 -11.93 18.61 -1.31
C SER A 165 -11.01 17.38 -1.30
N PRO A 166 -11.38 16.30 -0.57
CA PRO A 166 -10.54 15.12 -0.35
C PRO A 166 -10.59 14.09 -1.49
N TRP A 167 -11.49 14.24 -2.45
CA TRP A 167 -11.78 13.20 -3.45
C TRP A 167 -10.58 12.83 -4.34
N ALA A 168 -9.75 13.81 -4.70
CA ALA A 168 -8.51 13.54 -5.45
C ALA A 168 -7.54 12.65 -4.66
N LEU A 169 -7.48 12.83 -3.33
CA LEU A 169 -6.65 12.01 -2.45
C LEU A 169 -7.21 10.59 -2.35
N ILE A 170 -8.52 10.46 -2.11
CA ILE A 170 -9.22 9.16 -2.02
C ILE A 170 -8.99 8.34 -3.29
N ALA A 171 -9.09 8.94 -4.48
CA ALA A 171 -8.83 8.22 -5.72
C ALA A 171 -7.37 7.83 -5.92
N THR A 172 -6.44 8.71 -5.54
CA THR A 172 -5.01 8.43 -5.65
C THR A 172 -4.67 7.23 -4.79
N VAL A 173 -5.08 7.26 -3.52
CA VAL A 173 -4.90 6.17 -2.56
C VAL A 173 -5.60 4.90 -3.03
N GLY A 174 -6.88 5.00 -3.41
CA GLY A 174 -7.67 3.86 -3.88
C GLY A 174 -7.09 3.20 -5.13
N GLY A 175 -6.63 3.98 -6.11
CA GLY A 175 -6.01 3.42 -7.31
C GLY A 175 -4.69 2.70 -7.04
N VAL A 176 -3.86 3.23 -6.13
CA VAL A 176 -2.61 2.55 -5.71
C VAL A 176 -2.92 1.30 -4.89
N ILE A 177 -3.94 1.33 -4.03
CA ILE A 177 -4.42 0.14 -3.30
C ILE A 177 -4.81 -0.96 -4.29
N VAL A 178 -5.59 -0.64 -5.32
CA VAL A 178 -6.01 -1.64 -6.32
C VAL A 178 -4.79 -2.24 -7.04
N LEU A 179 -3.82 -1.42 -7.44
CA LEU A 179 -2.58 -1.92 -8.06
C LEU A 179 -1.82 -2.89 -7.14
N ARG A 180 -1.71 -2.56 -5.85
CA ARG A 180 -1.10 -3.46 -4.85
C ARG A 180 -1.87 -4.76 -4.70
N CYS A 181 -3.21 -4.67 -4.61
CA CYS A 181 -4.06 -5.85 -4.49
C CYS A 181 -3.89 -6.75 -5.72
N VAL A 182 -3.81 -6.20 -6.94
CA VAL A 182 -3.56 -6.99 -8.15
C VAL A 182 -2.24 -7.75 -8.08
N VAL A 183 -1.15 -7.11 -7.63
CA VAL A 183 0.15 -7.79 -7.47
C VAL A 183 0.06 -8.94 -6.45
N THR A 184 -0.54 -8.69 -5.28
CA THR A 184 -0.70 -9.73 -4.26
C THR A 184 -1.63 -10.86 -4.73
N LEU A 185 -2.77 -10.52 -5.33
CA LEU A 185 -3.73 -11.49 -5.85
C LEU A 185 -3.17 -12.30 -7.02
N ALA A 186 -2.32 -11.72 -7.86
CA ALA A 186 -1.65 -12.43 -8.94
C ALA A 186 -0.73 -13.54 -8.41
N ALA A 187 0.03 -13.25 -7.34
CA ALA A 187 0.79 -14.28 -6.66
C ALA A 187 -0.14 -15.36 -6.07
N LEU A 188 -1.12 -14.95 -5.26
CA LEU A 188 -2.04 -15.88 -4.58
C LEU A 188 -2.88 -16.73 -5.53
N ALA A 189 -3.23 -16.20 -6.71
CA ALA A 189 -4.02 -16.92 -7.71
C ALA A 189 -3.27 -18.11 -8.33
N VAL A 190 -1.94 -18.10 -8.32
CA VAL A 190 -1.15 -19.20 -8.86
C VAL A 190 -1.11 -20.36 -7.88
N ALA A 191 -0.68 -20.10 -6.65
CA ALA A 191 -0.27 -21.14 -5.72
C ALA A 191 -1.00 -21.10 -4.36
N GLY A 192 -1.96 -20.20 -4.16
CA GLY A 192 -2.60 -20.02 -2.84
C GLY A 192 -1.69 -19.32 -1.82
N PRO A 193 -2.23 -18.93 -0.65
CA PRO A 193 -1.45 -18.35 0.45
C PRO A 193 -0.23 -19.17 0.89
N VAL A 194 -0.37 -20.49 1.02
CA VAL A 194 0.70 -21.39 1.49
C VAL A 194 1.69 -21.63 0.36
N GLY A 195 1.23 -21.95 -0.85
CA GLY A 195 2.14 -22.19 -1.98
C GLY A 195 2.94 -20.95 -2.40
N VAL A 196 2.37 -19.75 -2.34
CA VAL A 196 3.14 -18.49 -2.57
C VAL A 196 4.20 -18.31 -1.50
N ARG A 197 3.88 -18.61 -0.24
CA ARG A 197 4.83 -18.50 0.87
C ARG A 197 6.02 -19.44 0.65
N ALA A 198 5.77 -20.70 0.30
CA ALA A 198 6.80 -21.67 -0.01
C ALA A 198 7.64 -21.26 -1.23
N ALA A 199 7.00 -20.77 -2.30
CA ALA A 199 7.71 -20.30 -3.50
C ALA A 199 8.63 -19.11 -3.20
N LEU A 200 8.17 -18.13 -2.40
CA LEU A 200 9.00 -16.99 -1.99
C LEU A 200 10.12 -17.40 -1.02
N TRP A 201 9.95 -18.46 -0.24
CA TRP A 201 11.00 -18.98 0.63
C TRP A 201 12.11 -19.68 -0.15
N ASN A 202 11.72 -20.50 -1.14
CA ASN A 202 12.65 -21.36 -1.87
C ASN A 202 13.30 -20.68 -3.08
N GLU A 203 12.61 -19.73 -3.73
CA GLU A 203 13.07 -19.10 -4.97
C GLU A 203 13.49 -17.65 -4.75
N PRO A 204 14.80 -17.35 -4.61
CA PRO A 204 15.28 -16.01 -4.27
C PRO A 204 14.96 -14.98 -5.36
N PHE A 205 14.89 -15.40 -6.63
CA PHE A 205 14.52 -14.52 -7.73
C PHE A 205 13.05 -14.08 -7.65
N LEU A 206 12.13 -15.01 -7.39
CA LEU A 206 10.69 -14.70 -7.23
C LEU A 206 10.46 -13.81 -6.02
N ARG A 207 11.12 -14.13 -4.90
CA ARG A 207 11.14 -13.29 -3.69
C ARG A 207 11.57 -11.88 -4.02
N SER A 208 12.69 -11.75 -4.75
CA SER A 208 13.25 -10.44 -5.04
C SER A 208 12.37 -9.60 -5.97
N ALA A 209 11.83 -10.22 -7.02
CA ALA A 209 10.91 -9.56 -7.94
C ALA A 209 9.63 -9.08 -7.22
N TYR A 210 9.05 -9.94 -6.37
CA TYR A 210 7.85 -9.59 -5.61
C TYR A 210 8.10 -8.45 -4.62
N ILE A 211 9.16 -8.52 -3.81
CA ILE A 211 9.51 -7.47 -2.83
C ILE A 211 9.77 -6.15 -3.54
N THR A 212 10.52 -6.16 -4.63
CA THR A 212 10.80 -4.96 -5.44
C THR A 212 9.51 -4.28 -5.86
N ILE A 213 8.59 -5.01 -6.51
CA ILE A 213 7.33 -4.45 -7.02
C ILE A 213 6.45 -3.98 -5.87
N ALA A 214 6.31 -4.79 -4.81
CA ALA A 214 5.50 -4.47 -3.65
C ALA A 214 6.02 -3.24 -2.91
N PHE A 215 7.33 -3.10 -2.76
CA PHE A 215 7.98 -1.94 -2.13
C PHE A 215 7.84 -0.70 -3.01
N THR A 216 8.11 -0.80 -4.31
CA THR A 216 7.93 0.31 -5.25
C THR A 216 6.51 0.86 -5.22
N LEU A 217 5.49 -0.01 -5.26
CA LEU A 217 4.09 0.42 -5.15
C LEU A 217 3.75 1.02 -3.78
N PHE A 218 4.42 0.56 -2.71
CA PHE A 218 4.27 1.13 -1.38
C PHE A 218 4.78 2.57 -1.33
N VAL A 219 6.00 2.80 -1.79
CA VAL A 219 6.58 4.15 -1.81
C VAL A 219 5.83 5.06 -2.79
N TRP A 220 5.40 4.50 -3.92
CA TRP A 220 4.60 5.21 -4.91
C TRP A 220 3.29 5.76 -4.31
N LEU A 221 2.66 5.08 -3.35
CA LEU A 221 1.48 5.61 -2.64
C LEU A 221 1.75 7.00 -2.06
N PHE A 222 2.86 7.16 -1.34
CA PHE A 222 3.23 8.41 -0.69
C PHE A 222 3.60 9.48 -1.71
N VAL A 223 4.40 9.10 -2.72
CA VAL A 223 4.79 10.00 -3.83
C VAL A 223 3.55 10.51 -4.57
N ALA A 224 2.66 9.61 -4.97
CA ALA A 224 1.46 9.94 -5.71
C ALA A 224 0.52 10.83 -4.89
N THR A 225 0.35 10.53 -3.59
CA THR A 225 -0.46 11.34 -2.68
C THR A 225 0.14 12.74 -2.50
N ALA A 226 1.46 12.85 -2.34
CA ALA A 226 2.15 14.14 -2.21
C ALA A 226 2.02 14.97 -3.50
N TRP A 227 2.12 14.34 -4.67
CA TRP A 227 1.90 15.01 -5.95
C TRP A 227 0.46 15.45 -6.16
N ALA A 228 -0.53 14.62 -5.79
CA ALA A 228 -1.93 14.99 -5.86
C ALA A 228 -2.24 16.24 -4.98
N LEU A 229 -1.59 16.36 -3.82
CA LEU A 229 -1.72 17.52 -2.93
C LEU A 229 -0.91 18.75 -3.37
N SER A 230 0.22 18.53 -4.06
CA SER A 230 1.22 19.57 -4.38
C SER A 230 0.66 20.76 -5.16
N LEU A 231 -0.35 20.52 -6.01
CA LEU A 231 -0.99 21.56 -6.82
C LEU A 231 -1.79 22.57 -6.00
N ARG A 232 -2.10 22.25 -4.74
CA ARG A 232 -3.05 23.02 -3.91
C ARG A 232 -2.47 23.53 -2.61
N TRP A 233 -1.48 22.81 -2.07
CA TRP A 233 -0.84 23.12 -0.79
C TRP A 233 0.64 23.49 -0.97
N GLY A 234 1.17 23.41 -2.19
CA GLY A 234 2.59 23.56 -2.47
C GLY A 234 3.40 22.30 -2.13
N ARG A 235 4.61 22.20 -2.69
CA ARG A 235 5.42 20.97 -2.62
C ARG A 235 5.81 20.60 -1.18
N ARG A 236 6.33 21.56 -0.40
CA ARG A 236 6.79 21.34 0.98
C ARG A 236 5.67 20.84 1.88
N ARG A 237 4.53 21.53 1.89
CA ARG A 237 3.39 21.22 2.75
C ARG A 237 2.75 19.88 2.43
N SER A 238 2.70 19.53 1.15
CA SER A 238 2.14 18.25 0.69
C SER A 238 2.94 17.06 1.18
N TRP A 239 4.27 17.14 1.12
CA TRP A 239 5.13 16.12 1.72
C TRP A 239 4.98 16.07 3.24
N GLY A 240 4.85 17.22 3.91
CA GLY A 240 4.56 17.26 5.34
C GLY A 240 3.28 16.52 5.73
N ILE A 241 2.19 16.73 4.99
CA ILE A 241 0.90 16.04 5.24
C ILE A 241 1.03 14.54 5.03
N VAL A 242 1.72 14.10 3.97
CA VAL A 242 1.90 12.68 3.67
C VAL A 242 2.77 12.01 4.72
N LEU A 243 3.86 12.65 5.15
CA LEU A 243 4.72 12.14 6.23
C LEU A 243 3.95 12.08 7.55
N LEU A 244 3.14 13.09 7.87
CA LEU A 244 2.32 13.07 9.08
C LEU A 244 1.31 11.91 9.06
N GLY A 245 0.65 11.68 7.91
CA GLY A 245 -0.21 10.51 7.73
C GLY A 245 0.55 9.19 7.83
N ALA A 246 1.75 9.10 7.24
CA ALA A 246 2.57 7.89 7.25
C ALA A 246 3.03 7.55 8.68
N GLY A 247 3.53 8.56 9.40
CA GLY A 247 3.90 8.44 10.81
C GLY A 247 2.72 8.02 11.67
N ALA A 248 1.54 8.60 11.46
CA ALA A 248 0.35 8.25 12.24
C ALA A 248 -0.09 6.81 11.97
N GLY A 249 -0.01 6.36 10.71
CA GLY A 249 -0.22 4.97 10.34
C GLY A 249 0.70 4.03 11.10
N LEU A 250 2.01 4.31 11.08
CA LEU A 250 3.03 3.52 11.77
C LEU A 250 2.81 3.50 13.29
N THR A 251 2.63 4.68 13.92
CA THR A 251 2.44 4.79 15.38
C THR A 251 1.19 4.05 15.83
N LEU A 252 0.06 4.23 15.15
CA LEU A 252 -1.20 3.57 15.55
C LEU A 252 -1.15 2.07 15.30
N SER A 253 -0.57 1.60 14.20
CA SER A 253 -0.38 0.17 13.97
C SER A 253 0.55 -0.48 14.99
N ALA A 254 1.63 0.20 15.37
CA ALA A 254 2.57 -0.27 16.39
C ALA A 254 1.92 -0.30 17.78
N ALA A 255 1.12 0.72 18.12
CA ALA A 255 0.39 0.76 19.38
C ALA A 255 -0.66 -0.37 19.46
N VAL A 256 -1.43 -0.60 18.40
CA VAL A 256 -2.41 -1.69 18.36
C VAL A 256 -1.72 -3.06 18.45
N ALA A 257 -0.60 -3.25 17.76
CA ALA A 257 0.19 -4.48 17.86
C ALA A 257 0.75 -4.70 19.27
N ALA A 258 1.23 -3.64 19.93
CA ALA A 258 1.72 -3.70 21.30
C ALA A 258 0.59 -4.04 22.31
N LEU A 259 -0.60 -3.46 22.14
CA LEU A 259 -1.76 -3.69 23.00
C LEU A 259 -2.37 -5.09 22.81
N ALA A 260 -2.32 -5.63 21.60
CA ALA A 260 -2.81 -6.98 21.31
C ALA A 260 -1.92 -8.10 21.87
N GLY A 261 -0.74 -7.75 22.40
CA GLY A 261 0.28 -8.70 22.84
C GLY A 261 1.03 -9.29 21.64
N VAL A 262 2.35 -9.09 21.60
CA VAL A 262 3.22 -9.50 20.48
C VAL A 262 3.10 -11.01 20.18
N GLY A 263 2.78 -11.83 21.18
CA GLY A 263 2.55 -13.29 21.04
C GLY A 263 1.09 -13.76 20.92
N ALA A 264 0.09 -12.89 21.12
CA ALA A 264 -1.34 -13.24 20.99
C ALA A 264 -1.97 -12.67 19.70
N ALA A 265 -1.36 -11.62 19.12
CA ALA A 265 -1.75 -11.10 17.82
C ALA A 265 -1.47 -12.10 16.68
N THR A 266 -0.43 -12.90 16.81
CA THR A 266 -0.08 -13.96 15.89
C THR A 266 -0.38 -15.29 16.56
N GLY A 267 -1.55 -15.89 16.30
CA GLY A 267 -1.74 -17.31 16.60
C GLY A 267 -0.64 -18.17 15.92
N PRO A 268 -0.66 -19.51 16.03
CA PRO A 268 0.27 -20.35 15.28
C PRO A 268 0.32 -20.03 13.76
N ALA A 269 -0.78 -19.52 13.20
CA ALA A 269 -0.85 -19.01 11.83
C ALA A 269 -0.17 -17.64 11.58
N GLY A 270 0.01 -16.80 12.61
CA GLY A 270 0.76 -15.55 12.51
C GLY A 270 2.28 -15.72 12.58
N ALA A 271 2.76 -16.84 13.12
CA ALA A 271 4.13 -17.30 12.89
C ALA A 271 4.32 -17.71 11.41
N ALA A 272 3.27 -18.18 10.74
CA ALA A 272 3.28 -18.48 9.31
C ALA A 272 3.07 -17.24 8.41
N SER A 273 2.42 -16.17 8.89
CA SER A 273 2.30 -14.91 8.16
C SER A 273 3.61 -14.11 8.13
N ALA A 274 4.61 -14.54 8.92
CA ALA A 274 5.95 -13.96 9.09
C ALA A 274 6.82 -13.86 7.82
N LEU A 275 6.39 -14.52 6.74
CA LEU A 275 7.16 -14.67 5.51
C LEU A 275 6.96 -13.56 4.47
N PHE A 276 5.99 -12.66 4.67
CA PHE A 276 5.84 -11.51 3.79
C PHE A 276 6.72 -10.35 4.29
N PRO A 277 7.22 -9.45 3.43
CA PRO A 277 8.12 -8.35 3.83
C PRO A 277 7.57 -7.42 4.93
N TRP A 278 6.29 -7.51 5.27
CA TRP A 278 5.64 -6.79 6.37
C TRP A 278 5.45 -7.61 7.67
N ALA A 279 5.94 -8.84 7.70
CA ALA A 279 5.87 -9.76 8.84
C ALA A 279 7.23 -10.43 9.11
N LEU A 280 8.33 -9.90 8.56
CA LEU A 280 9.69 -10.40 8.81
C LEU A 280 10.08 -10.40 10.30
N GLY A 281 9.37 -9.67 11.16
CA GLY A 281 9.65 -9.57 12.60
C GLY A 281 9.73 -10.94 13.29
N PRO A 282 8.66 -11.75 13.29
CA PRO A 282 8.70 -13.10 13.85
C PRO A 282 9.72 -14.05 13.19
N ALA A 283 10.00 -13.93 11.89
CA ALA A 283 11.01 -14.76 11.22
C ALA A 283 12.45 -14.36 11.61
N LEU A 284 12.69 -13.06 11.79
CA LEU A 284 13.95 -12.50 12.27
C LEU A 284 14.18 -12.77 13.76
N ASP A 285 13.11 -12.82 14.54
CA ASP A 285 13.10 -13.22 15.95
C ASP A 285 13.39 -14.71 16.11
N ALA A 286 12.72 -15.57 15.35
CA ALA A 286 13.03 -17.00 15.29
C ALA A 286 14.48 -17.29 14.84
N ALA A 287 15.05 -16.42 14.00
CA ALA A 287 16.45 -16.49 13.56
C ALA A 287 17.44 -15.81 14.52
N GLY A 288 16.98 -15.22 15.63
CA GLY A 288 17.83 -14.58 16.65
C GLY A 288 18.47 -13.25 16.24
N TYR A 289 18.02 -12.62 15.15
CA TYR A 289 18.52 -11.32 14.67
C TYR A 289 17.85 -10.12 15.35
N VAL A 290 16.66 -10.32 15.91
CA VAL A 290 15.89 -9.30 16.65
C VAL A 290 15.43 -9.95 17.94
N ASP A 291 15.78 -9.42 19.10
CA ASP A 291 15.17 -9.87 20.35
C ASP A 291 13.66 -9.59 20.29
N GLY A 292 12.84 -10.65 20.20
CA GLY A 292 11.37 -10.69 20.07
C GLY A 292 10.55 -10.09 21.19
N THR A 293 11.03 -9.03 21.81
CA THR A 293 10.39 -8.37 22.94
C THR A 293 10.08 -6.92 22.59
N ALA A 294 9.46 -6.19 23.51
CA ALA A 294 8.90 -4.83 23.34
C ALA A 294 9.79 -3.79 22.62
N SER A 295 11.10 -4.06 22.43
CA SER A 295 12.07 -3.23 21.72
C SER A 295 11.68 -2.92 20.26
N SER A 296 11.24 -3.91 19.47
CA SER A 296 10.91 -3.72 18.05
C SER A 296 9.63 -2.88 17.85
N ALA A 297 8.60 -3.17 18.65
CA ALA A 297 7.36 -2.39 18.67
C ALA A 297 7.61 -0.95 19.14
N LEU A 298 8.52 -0.76 20.10
CA LEU A 298 8.91 0.55 20.60
C LEU A 298 9.72 1.34 19.55
N VAL A 299 10.64 0.68 18.83
CA VAL A 299 11.36 1.31 17.70
C VAL A 299 10.39 1.71 16.58
N ALA A 300 9.41 0.87 16.25
CA ALA A 300 8.37 1.20 15.27
C ALA A 300 7.50 2.38 15.74
N LEU A 301 7.15 2.41 17.03
CA LEU A 301 6.39 3.50 17.64
C LEU A 301 7.18 4.82 17.58
N LEU A 302 8.43 4.82 18.03
CA LEU A 302 9.31 5.99 18.07
C LEU A 302 9.63 6.52 16.67
N SER A 303 9.91 5.64 15.72
CA SER A 303 10.12 6.02 14.33
C SER A 303 8.85 6.63 13.73
N GLY A 304 7.67 6.05 13.99
CA GLY A 304 6.38 6.62 13.61
C GLY A 304 6.17 8.03 14.19
N VAL A 305 6.47 8.22 15.47
CA VAL A 305 6.41 9.53 16.14
C VAL A 305 7.38 10.52 15.50
N GLY A 306 8.63 10.12 15.25
CA GLY A 306 9.63 10.96 14.59
C GLY A 306 9.18 11.42 13.20
N VAL A 307 8.61 10.51 12.40
CA VAL A 307 8.06 10.82 11.08
C VAL A 307 6.84 11.75 11.18
N CYS A 308 5.98 11.57 12.19
CA CYS A 308 4.87 12.48 12.50
C CYS A 308 5.36 13.90 12.79
N VAL A 309 6.37 14.03 13.66
CA VAL A 309 6.95 15.33 14.05
C VAL A 309 7.56 16.02 12.83
N LEU A 310 8.37 15.30 12.03
CA LEU A 310 8.94 15.84 10.80
C LEU A 310 7.85 16.28 9.82
N GLY A 311 6.81 15.47 9.65
CA GLY A 311 5.66 15.78 8.82
C GLY A 311 4.93 17.05 9.27
N ALA A 312 4.70 17.19 10.58
CA ALA A 312 4.08 18.38 11.16
C ALA A 312 4.92 19.65 10.92
N LEU A 313 6.24 19.59 11.15
CA LEU A 313 7.14 20.71 10.91
C LEU A 313 7.17 21.16 9.44
N LEU A 314 7.07 20.21 8.50
CA LEU A 314 6.98 20.51 7.07
C LEU A 314 5.59 21.00 6.64
N ALA A 315 4.53 20.61 7.36
CA ALA A 315 3.15 20.99 7.08
C ALA A 315 2.78 22.39 7.61
N LEU A 316 3.54 22.94 8.55
CA LEU A 316 3.35 24.29 9.09
C LEU A 316 3.71 25.36 8.05
N PRO A 317 2.89 26.43 7.94
CA PRO A 317 3.25 27.59 7.13
C PRO A 317 4.56 28.20 7.64
N PRO A 318 5.41 28.75 6.76
CA PRO A 318 6.58 29.50 7.20
C PRO A 318 6.11 30.63 8.13
N ARG A 319 6.81 30.80 9.26
CA ARG A 319 6.47 31.80 10.30
C ARG A 319 6.42 33.26 9.79
N ASN A 320 6.88 33.51 8.57
CA ASN A 320 6.95 34.82 7.94
C ASN A 320 5.75 35.13 7.01
N ALA A 321 4.65 34.39 7.11
CA ALA A 321 3.44 34.61 6.32
C ALA A 321 2.30 35.22 7.17
N VAL A 322 2.65 36.18 8.03
CA VAL A 322 1.71 37.08 8.70
C VAL A 322 1.96 38.45 8.08
N ASP A 323 1.17 38.76 7.06
CA ASP A 323 0.81 40.12 6.64
C ASP A 323 -0.73 40.18 6.63
#